data_AF-A0A0C9PP08-F1
#
_entry.id   AF-A0A0C9PP08-F1
#
_cell.length_a   1.000
_cell.length_b   1.000
_cell.length_c   1.000
_cell.angle_alpha   90.00
_cell.angle_beta   90.00
_cell.angle_gamma   90.00
#
_symmetry.space_group_name_H-M   'P 1'
#
loop_
_entity.id
_entity.type
_entity.pdbx_description
1 polymer ?
#
loop_
_entity_poly.entity_id
_entity_poly.type
_entity_poly.pdbx_seq_one_letter_code
_entity_poly.pdbx_strand_id
1 'polypeptide(L)'
;MCVTTPLSAKKILKDARGQGPRTIATSARPAPGLIRNGAITTTVAPAYGGDHGRPQHTSIMMVRMIGDEFLTEERDRKYYADHYTCCPPPLFIILITLVELGFFTYYTVSMGEVNPSGPVPIDSVFIYRPDKRLELWRFAFYMFLHAGWLHLLFNLGVQVVVGLPLEMVHGSFRIGAVYMAGVLAGSLGTSVFDTDVYLVGASGGVYALLAAHLANVLLNYNNMEFGIVRLIGIFIIASADVGFAIYDRYAAEQMGPPVSYVAHLTGALAGLTIGLLVLKNFEQRLHEQLLWWVALGVYAACTIFAVMYNLMHPDYP
;
A
#
# COMPACT_ATOMS: atom_id res chain seq x y z
N MET A 1 15.57 -48.57 -8.78
CA MET A 1 14.51 -49.42 -8.19
C MET A 1 13.97 -48.73 -6.94
N CYS A 2 12.83 -48.06 -7.04
CA CYS A 2 11.67 -48.27 -6.16
C CYS A 2 10.60 -47.23 -6.51
N VAL A 3 9.45 -47.76 -6.93
CA VAL A 3 8.21 -47.05 -7.20
C VAL A 3 7.46 -46.94 -5.87
N THR A 4 6.94 -45.77 -5.52
CA THR A 4 5.78 -45.69 -4.61
C THR A 4 4.76 -44.66 -5.12
N THR A 5 3.51 -45.12 -5.18
CA THR A 5 2.30 -44.46 -5.66
C THR A 5 1.71 -43.50 -4.60
N PRO A 6 0.84 -42.54 -5.01
CA PRO A 6 0.28 -41.53 -4.12
C PRO A 6 -0.93 -42.05 -3.30
N LEU A 7 -1.01 -41.62 -2.05
CA LEU A 7 -2.09 -41.92 -1.11
C LEU A 7 -3.29 -40.97 -1.31
N SER A 8 -4.50 -41.56 -1.36
CA SER A 8 -5.79 -40.92 -1.63
C SER A 8 -6.46 -40.30 -0.37
N ALA A 9 -7.13 -39.17 -0.57
CA ALA A 9 -7.72 -38.24 0.40
C ALA A 9 -8.96 -38.72 1.20
N LYS A 10 -9.10 -40.02 1.52
CA LYS A 10 -10.28 -40.54 2.25
C LYS A 10 -10.07 -40.88 3.73
N LYS A 11 -8.92 -40.56 4.33
CA LYS A 11 -8.61 -40.96 5.72
C LYS A 11 -8.61 -39.84 6.78
N ILE A 12 -8.83 -38.57 6.40
CA ILE A 12 -8.70 -37.43 7.33
C ILE A 12 -10.05 -36.97 7.95
N LEU A 13 -11.19 -37.44 7.43
CA LEU A 13 -12.51 -36.98 7.87
C LEU A 13 -13.09 -37.66 9.13
N LYS A 14 -12.28 -38.35 9.95
CA LYS A 14 -12.80 -39.11 11.11
C LYS A 14 -12.47 -38.55 12.50
N ASP A 15 -11.58 -37.59 12.65
CA ASP A 15 -11.11 -37.16 13.99
C ASP A 15 -11.58 -35.77 14.46
N ALA A 16 -12.49 -35.10 13.75
CA ALA A 16 -12.98 -33.77 14.12
C ALA A 16 -14.36 -33.77 14.81
N ARG A 17 -14.62 -34.71 15.74
CA ARG A 17 -15.78 -34.63 16.65
C ARG A 17 -15.35 -34.85 18.09
N GLY A 18 -15.19 -33.75 18.82
CA GLY A 18 -15.22 -33.79 20.27
C GLY A 18 -14.43 -32.66 20.90
N GLN A 19 -15.09 -31.55 21.19
CA GLN A 19 -15.01 -30.85 22.48
C GLN A 19 -15.94 -29.63 22.47
N GLY A 20 -16.89 -29.61 23.42
CA GLY A 20 -17.84 -28.52 23.65
C GLY A 20 -17.30 -27.43 24.58
N PRO A 21 -18.07 -26.33 24.79
CA PRO A 21 -17.58 -25.14 25.49
C PRO A 21 -17.78 -25.23 27.02
N ARG A 22 -16.84 -24.66 27.78
CA ARG A 22 -16.96 -24.45 29.24
C ARG A 22 -17.24 -22.98 29.56
N THR A 23 -18.32 -22.77 30.31
CA THR A 23 -18.76 -21.53 30.97
C THR A 23 -18.08 -21.37 32.33
N ILE A 24 -17.71 -20.15 32.72
CA ILE A 24 -17.46 -19.78 34.13
C ILE A 24 -18.17 -18.45 34.43
N ALA A 25 -18.97 -18.45 35.49
CA ALA A 25 -19.65 -17.31 36.09
C ALA A 25 -19.06 -16.99 37.48
N THR A 26 -19.52 -15.87 38.07
CA THR A 26 -19.46 -15.37 39.48
C THR A 26 -18.62 -14.10 39.64
N SER A 27 -18.95 -13.08 40.44
CA SER A 27 -20.14 -12.70 41.21
C SER A 27 -20.05 -11.21 41.62
N ALA A 28 -21.19 -10.54 41.72
CA ALA A 28 -21.47 -9.25 42.39
C ALA A 28 -21.10 -9.28 43.90
N ARG A 29 -20.83 -8.21 44.70
CA ARG A 29 -21.44 -6.87 44.99
C ARG A 29 -20.64 -6.28 46.23
N PRO A 30 -21.01 -5.17 46.94
CA PRO A 30 -21.39 -3.79 46.60
C PRO A 30 -20.55 -2.69 47.34
N ALA A 31 -20.80 -1.40 47.01
CA ALA A 31 -20.37 -0.18 47.73
C ALA A 31 -21.24 0.14 48.98
N PRO A 32 -20.90 1.13 49.85
CA PRO A 32 -21.53 2.47 49.72
C PRO A 32 -20.78 3.70 50.33
N GLY A 33 -21.24 4.93 50.00
CA GLY A 33 -21.13 6.15 50.83
C GLY A 33 -20.50 7.38 50.14
N LEU A 34 -21.28 8.39 49.66
CA LEU A 34 -21.69 9.66 50.34
C LEU A 34 -20.50 10.65 50.58
N ILE A 35 -20.53 11.99 50.41
CA ILE A 35 -21.52 13.01 50.02
C ILE A 35 -20.81 14.39 49.79
N ARG A 36 -21.39 15.24 48.92
CA ARG A 36 -21.47 16.73 48.86
C ARG A 36 -20.27 17.70 48.64
N ASN A 37 -20.47 18.49 47.59
CA ASN A 37 -20.57 19.97 47.46
C ASN A 37 -19.40 20.90 47.82
N GLY A 38 -19.08 21.79 46.87
CA GLY A 38 -18.45 23.09 47.11
C GLY A 38 -18.09 23.82 45.82
N ALA A 39 -18.97 24.70 45.35
CA ALA A 39 -18.66 25.69 44.32
C ALA A 39 -17.67 26.75 44.86
N ILE A 40 -16.82 27.33 44.00
CA ILE A 40 -16.46 28.76 43.99
C ILE A 40 -15.73 29.07 42.66
N THR A 41 -16.26 30.07 41.99
CA THR A 41 -15.75 30.80 40.83
C THR A 41 -14.59 31.71 41.25
N THR A 42 -13.45 31.64 40.55
CA THR A 42 -12.55 32.80 40.40
C THR A 42 -11.82 32.72 39.07
N THR A 43 -12.18 33.65 38.18
CA THR A 43 -11.46 34.08 36.99
C THR A 43 -10.11 34.70 37.36
N VAL A 44 -9.01 34.14 36.86
CA VAL A 44 -7.74 34.86 36.65
C VAL A 44 -7.07 34.31 35.38
N ALA A 45 -6.74 35.20 34.46
CA ALA A 45 -5.82 34.97 33.34
C ALA A 45 -4.77 36.11 33.34
N PRO A 46 -3.63 36.00 32.64
CA PRO A 46 -2.74 34.85 32.52
C PRO A 46 -1.33 35.20 33.07
N ALA A 47 -0.60 34.21 33.59
CA ALA A 47 0.83 34.36 33.88
C ALA A 47 1.65 33.78 32.73
N TYR A 48 2.41 34.66 32.07
CA TYR A 48 3.50 34.34 31.17
C TYR A 48 4.61 33.58 31.92
N GLY A 49 5.17 32.55 31.29
CA GLY A 49 6.48 32.01 31.63
C GLY A 49 6.46 30.59 32.18
N GLY A 50 7.12 29.68 31.47
CA GLY A 50 7.34 28.32 31.92
C GLY A 50 7.69 27.40 30.77
N ASP A 51 8.90 27.58 30.24
CA ASP A 51 9.59 26.65 29.36
C ASP A 51 9.41 25.20 29.86
N HIS A 52 8.65 24.42 29.09
CA HIS A 52 8.53 22.98 29.28
C HIS A 52 9.07 22.31 28.04
N GLY A 53 10.20 21.63 28.24
CA GLY A 53 11.01 20.96 27.24
C GLY A 53 10.18 20.22 26.21
N ARG A 54 10.21 20.74 24.98
CA ARG A 54 9.55 20.18 23.82
C ARG A 54 10.45 19.10 23.19
N PRO A 55 9.99 17.85 23.03
CA PRO A 55 10.56 16.96 22.03
C PRO A 55 10.03 17.38 20.65
N GLN A 56 10.40 18.56 20.15
CA GLN A 56 9.85 19.10 18.89
C GLN A 56 10.87 19.37 17.78
N HIS A 57 12.17 19.25 18.06
CA HIS A 57 13.17 19.62 17.05
C HIS A 57 13.14 18.69 15.83
N THR A 58 12.93 17.38 16.03
CA THR A 58 12.91 16.37 14.95
C THR A 58 11.62 16.39 14.14
N SER A 59 10.44 16.52 14.77
CA SER A 59 9.16 16.56 14.04
C SER A 59 9.04 17.80 13.16
N ILE A 60 9.51 18.96 13.64
CA ILE A 60 9.52 20.21 12.87
C ILE A 60 10.50 20.13 11.69
N MET A 61 11.68 19.54 11.90
CA MET A 61 12.65 19.34 10.82
C MET A 61 12.13 18.40 9.74
N MET A 62 11.46 17.30 10.13
CA MET A 62 10.87 16.36 9.19
C MET A 62 9.78 17.04 8.36
N VAL A 63 8.85 17.76 9.00
CA VAL A 63 7.76 18.48 8.31
C VAL A 63 8.32 19.52 7.34
N ARG A 64 9.37 20.25 7.73
CA ARG A 64 10.05 21.21 6.84
C ARG A 64 10.71 20.53 5.66
N MET A 65 11.44 19.43 5.89
CA MET A 65 12.06 18.64 4.83
C MET A 65 11.02 18.13 3.83
N ILE A 66 9.89 17.59 4.31
CA ILE A 66 8.78 17.14 3.45
C ILE A 66 8.14 18.33 2.72
N GLY A 67 8.00 19.48 3.39
CA GLY A 67 7.51 20.71 2.76
C GLY A 67 8.40 21.14 1.61
N ASP A 68 9.71 21.22 1.83
CA ASP A 68 10.72 21.51 0.79
C ASP A 68 10.74 20.45 -0.30
N GLU A 69 10.38 19.22 0.06
CA GLU A 69 10.29 18.11 -0.88
C GLU A 69 9.05 18.24 -1.78
N PHE A 70 7.85 18.45 -1.25
CA PHE A 70 6.63 18.33 -2.06
C PHE A 70 5.96 19.65 -2.44
N LEU A 71 6.31 20.75 -1.77
CA LEU A 71 5.69 22.06 -1.99
C LEU A 71 6.64 22.99 -2.75
N THR A 72 6.03 23.80 -3.61
CA THR A 72 6.73 24.64 -4.59
C THR A 72 7.00 26.03 -4.07
N GLU A 73 5.99 26.72 -3.54
CA GLU A 73 6.13 28.08 -3.05
C GLU A 73 6.73 28.13 -1.64
N GLU A 74 7.67 29.05 -1.39
CA GLU A 74 8.18 29.32 -0.03
C GLU A 74 7.05 29.65 0.95
N ARG A 75 6.03 30.36 0.46
CA ARG A 75 4.84 30.68 1.26
C ARG A 75 4.10 29.42 1.68
N ASP A 76 3.89 28.47 0.78
CA ASP A 76 3.20 27.21 1.06
C ASP A 76 4.04 26.28 1.95
N ARG A 77 5.36 26.24 1.74
CA ARG A 77 6.29 25.52 2.63
C ARG A 77 6.23 26.05 4.05
N LYS A 78 6.30 27.37 4.21
CA LYS A 78 6.22 28.04 5.51
C LYS A 78 4.84 27.86 6.13
N TYR A 79 3.78 28.03 5.34
CA TYR A 79 2.41 27.81 5.79
C TYR A 79 2.20 26.37 6.25
N TYR A 80 2.66 25.38 5.47
CA TYR A 80 2.62 23.97 5.82
C TYR A 80 3.44 23.68 7.09
N ALA A 81 4.70 24.15 7.18
CA ALA A 81 5.52 23.95 8.36
C ALA A 81 4.94 24.59 9.63
N ASP A 82 4.27 25.74 9.49
CA ASP A 82 3.70 26.49 10.62
C ASP A 82 2.30 25.97 11.01
N HIS A 83 1.54 25.38 10.08
CA HIS A 83 0.16 24.91 10.29
C HIS A 83 0.00 23.39 10.28
N TYR A 84 1.05 22.61 10.00
CA TYR A 84 0.98 21.16 10.06
C TYR A 84 0.75 20.71 11.50
N THR A 85 -0.51 20.42 11.79
CA THR A 85 -0.89 19.57 12.90
C THR A 85 -0.79 18.13 12.43
N CYS A 86 -0.29 17.20 13.24
CA CYS A 86 -0.28 15.75 12.96
C CYS A 86 -1.70 15.14 12.84
N CYS A 87 -2.69 15.93 12.42
CA CYS A 87 -4.11 15.69 12.38
C CYS A 87 -4.65 16.16 11.01
N PRO A 88 -5.16 15.25 10.16
CA PRO A 88 -5.14 13.79 10.34
C PRO A 88 -3.73 13.23 10.15
N PRO A 89 -3.27 12.29 11.01
CA PRO A 89 -1.98 11.62 10.81
C PRO A 89 -1.99 10.80 9.52
N PRO A 90 -0.82 10.47 8.94
CA PRO A 90 -0.74 9.58 7.78
C PRO A 90 -1.12 8.16 8.20
N LEU A 91 -2.42 7.83 8.12
CA LEU A 91 -2.97 6.57 8.59
C LEU A 91 -2.89 5.45 7.55
N PHE A 92 -3.04 5.76 6.27
CA PHE A 92 -3.19 4.76 5.21
C PHE A 92 -1.93 3.93 5.03
N ILE A 93 -0.78 4.57 4.82
CA ILE A 93 0.49 3.88 4.57
C ILE A 93 0.95 3.10 5.80
N ILE A 94 0.75 3.65 6.99
CA ILE A 94 1.06 2.94 8.25
C ILE A 94 0.13 1.72 8.39
N LEU A 95 -1.17 1.88 8.18
CA LEU A 95 -2.14 0.80 8.31
C LEU A 95 -1.85 -0.33 7.32
N ILE A 96 -1.67 -0.02 6.03
CA ILE A 96 -1.44 -1.04 5.00
C ILE A 96 -0.12 -1.79 5.27
N THR A 97 0.94 -1.08 5.67
CA THR A 97 2.23 -1.67 6.08
C THR A 97 2.06 -2.65 7.25
N LEU A 98 1.28 -2.29 8.27
CA LEU A 98 1.02 -3.16 9.42
C LEU A 98 0.20 -4.39 9.03
N VAL A 99 -0.78 -4.24 8.13
CA VAL A 99 -1.58 -5.36 7.63
C VAL A 99 -0.71 -6.33 6.83
N GLU A 100 0.11 -5.83 5.90
CA GLU A 100 1.05 -6.65 5.11
C GLU A 100 2.04 -7.42 6.00
N LEU A 101 2.61 -6.75 7.00
CA LEU A 101 3.50 -7.39 7.97
C LEU A 101 2.78 -8.46 8.80
N GLY A 102 1.52 -8.21 9.18
CA GLY A 102 0.68 -9.18 9.89
C GLY A 102 0.37 -10.42 9.06
N PHE A 103 -0.02 -10.25 7.79
CA PHE A 103 -0.26 -11.35 6.86
C PHE A 103 1.00 -12.16 6.60
N PHE A 104 2.13 -11.49 6.36
CA PHE A 104 3.40 -12.16 6.15
C PHE A 104 3.80 -13.00 7.38
N THR A 105 3.72 -12.41 8.57
CA THR A 105 4.02 -13.10 9.84
C THR A 105 3.12 -14.33 10.01
N TYR A 106 1.82 -14.20 9.75
CA TYR A 106 0.88 -15.32 9.83
C TYR A 106 1.27 -16.47 8.91
N TYR A 107 1.51 -16.20 7.61
CA TYR A 107 1.84 -17.25 6.65
C TYR A 107 3.20 -17.89 6.93
N THR A 108 4.23 -17.10 7.24
CA THR A 108 5.55 -17.58 7.64
C THR A 108 5.49 -18.50 8.86
N VAL A 109 4.75 -18.12 9.91
CA VAL A 109 4.59 -18.96 11.10
C VAL A 109 3.79 -20.23 10.79
N SER A 110 2.74 -20.13 9.98
CA SER A 110 1.91 -21.28 9.62
C SER A 110 2.63 -22.32 8.77
N MET A 111 3.56 -21.89 7.91
CA MET A 111 4.35 -22.76 7.04
C MET A 111 5.66 -23.22 7.68
N GLY A 112 6.12 -22.54 8.73
CA GLY A 112 7.34 -22.89 9.45
C GLY A 112 8.63 -22.54 8.71
N GLU A 113 8.57 -21.67 7.69
CA GLU A 113 9.71 -21.31 6.84
C GLU A 113 9.85 -19.80 6.66
N VAL A 114 11.09 -19.30 6.76
CA VAL A 114 11.48 -17.92 6.48
C VAL A 114 12.59 -17.95 5.44
N ASN A 115 12.27 -17.72 4.17
CA ASN A 115 13.26 -17.69 3.09
C ASN A 115 13.26 -16.33 2.37
N PRO A 116 14.37 -15.96 1.69
CA PRO A 116 14.44 -14.69 0.96
C PRO A 116 13.37 -14.57 -0.14
N SER A 117 13.10 -15.67 -0.86
CA SER A 117 12.18 -15.74 -2.00
C SER A 117 11.00 -16.70 -1.79
N GLY A 118 10.71 -17.09 -0.54
CA GLY A 118 9.61 -17.99 -0.21
C GLY A 118 9.37 -18.11 1.30
N PRO A 119 8.38 -18.90 1.74
CA PRO A 119 7.39 -19.62 0.94
C PRO A 119 6.33 -18.68 0.32
N VAL A 120 5.70 -19.12 -0.77
CA VAL A 120 4.60 -18.39 -1.42
C VAL A 120 3.26 -19.01 -1.00
N PRO A 121 2.32 -18.25 -0.44
CA PRO A 121 1.02 -18.79 0.00
C PRO A 121 0.06 -19.05 -1.16
N ILE A 122 0.40 -20.02 -2.03
CA ILE A 122 -0.36 -20.39 -3.24
C ILE A 122 -1.80 -20.84 -2.95
N ASP A 123 -2.01 -21.51 -1.81
CA ASP A 123 -3.34 -22.02 -1.42
C ASP A 123 -4.20 -20.95 -0.73
N SER A 124 -3.69 -19.72 -0.60
CA SER A 124 -4.43 -18.62 0.02
C SER A 124 -5.69 -18.25 -0.76
N VAL A 125 -6.75 -17.90 -0.04
CA VAL A 125 -7.97 -17.32 -0.63
C VAL A 125 -7.76 -15.92 -1.19
N PHE A 126 -6.63 -15.27 -0.86
CA PHE A 126 -6.32 -13.90 -1.25
C PHE A 126 -5.41 -13.80 -2.48
N ILE A 127 -4.70 -14.87 -2.85
CA ILE A 127 -3.80 -14.85 -4.02
C ILE A 127 -4.61 -14.62 -5.29
N TYR A 128 -4.08 -13.79 -6.19
CA TYR A 128 -4.66 -13.66 -7.52
C TYR A 128 -4.41 -14.95 -8.31
N ARG A 129 -5.47 -15.48 -8.89
CA ARG A 129 -5.50 -16.76 -9.58
C ARG A 129 -6.19 -16.60 -10.93
N PRO A 130 -5.51 -16.87 -12.05
CA PRO A 130 -6.13 -16.76 -13.37
C PRO A 130 -7.32 -17.72 -13.56
N ASP A 131 -7.26 -18.90 -12.93
CA ASP A 131 -8.35 -19.87 -12.95
C ASP A 131 -9.57 -19.50 -12.07
N LYS A 132 -9.51 -18.36 -11.36
CA LYS A 132 -10.54 -17.90 -10.40
C LYS A 132 -10.92 -16.42 -10.59
N ARG A 133 -10.91 -15.90 -11.81
CA ARG A 133 -11.18 -14.47 -12.10
C ARG A 133 -12.58 -13.97 -11.71
N LEU A 134 -13.55 -14.87 -11.48
CA LEU A 134 -14.86 -14.49 -10.92
C LEU A 134 -14.83 -14.20 -9.41
N GLU A 135 -13.79 -14.64 -8.70
CA GLU A 135 -13.58 -14.35 -7.28
C GLU A 135 -12.96 -12.94 -7.12
N LEU A 136 -13.79 -11.90 -7.34
CA LEU A 136 -13.36 -10.50 -7.53
C LEU A 136 -12.44 -9.95 -6.43
N TRP A 137 -12.56 -10.43 -5.20
CA TRP A 137 -11.68 -9.99 -4.09
C TRP A 137 -10.21 -10.32 -4.34
N ARG A 138 -9.90 -11.34 -5.15
CA ARG A 138 -8.53 -11.72 -5.53
C ARG A 138 -7.81 -10.65 -6.34
N PHE A 139 -8.54 -9.77 -7.03
CA PHE A 139 -7.96 -8.62 -7.73
C PHE A 139 -7.44 -7.54 -6.78
N ALA A 140 -7.88 -7.55 -5.51
CA ALA A 140 -7.48 -6.57 -4.51
C ALA A 140 -6.60 -7.17 -3.42
N PHE A 141 -7.00 -8.30 -2.83
CA PHE A 141 -6.36 -8.82 -1.62
C PHE A 141 -5.03 -9.54 -1.84
N TYR A 142 -4.63 -9.76 -3.09
CA TYR A 142 -3.30 -10.29 -3.39
C TYR A 142 -2.18 -9.41 -2.84
N MET A 143 -2.45 -8.10 -2.64
CA MET A 143 -1.50 -7.13 -2.10
C MET A 143 -0.98 -7.47 -0.70
N PHE A 144 -1.73 -8.25 0.08
CA PHE A 144 -1.34 -8.62 1.45
C PHE A 144 -0.39 -9.81 1.52
N LEU A 145 -0.28 -10.59 0.44
CA LEU A 145 0.58 -11.77 0.39
C LEU A 145 1.94 -11.40 -0.19
N HIS A 146 3.02 -12.00 0.29
CA HIS A 146 4.36 -11.73 -0.23
C HIS A 146 5.14 -13.04 -0.41
N ALA A 147 6.07 -13.04 -1.37
CA ALA A 147 6.92 -14.18 -1.73
C ALA A 147 8.28 -14.07 -1.04
N GLY A 148 8.34 -14.37 0.25
CA GLY A 148 9.58 -14.26 1.05
C GLY A 148 9.85 -12.85 1.60
N TRP A 149 10.85 -12.77 2.49
CA TRP A 149 11.10 -11.56 3.26
C TRP A 149 11.80 -10.45 2.47
N LEU A 150 12.57 -10.77 1.42
CA LEU A 150 13.18 -9.75 0.56
C LEU A 150 12.10 -9.01 -0.24
N HIS A 151 11.14 -9.75 -0.80
CA HIS A 151 10.02 -9.16 -1.54
C HIS A 151 9.18 -8.26 -0.64
N LEU A 152 8.87 -8.68 0.60
CA LEU A 152 8.19 -7.83 1.58
C LEU A 152 9.02 -6.58 1.93
N LEU A 153 10.30 -6.76 2.27
CA LEU A 153 11.17 -5.66 2.71
C LEU A 153 11.26 -4.56 1.66
N PHE A 154 11.40 -4.93 0.39
CA PHE A 154 11.44 -3.96 -0.70
C PHE A 154 10.11 -3.19 -0.83
N ASN A 155 8.98 -3.91 -0.85
CA ASN A 155 7.66 -3.28 -0.92
C ASN A 155 7.42 -2.31 0.23
N LEU A 156 7.64 -2.75 1.48
CA LEU A 156 7.48 -1.92 2.67
C LEU A 156 8.45 -0.74 2.67
N GLY A 157 9.70 -0.96 2.26
CA GLY A 157 10.71 0.09 2.19
C GLY A 157 10.29 1.21 1.25
N VAL A 158 9.93 0.88 0.01
CA VAL A 158 9.48 1.89 -0.97
C VAL A 158 8.16 2.51 -0.54
N GLN A 159 7.20 1.71 -0.08
CA GLN A 159 5.90 2.18 0.39
C GLN A 159 6.02 3.20 1.52
N VAL A 160 6.89 2.96 2.50
CA VAL A 160 7.10 3.87 3.63
C VAL A 160 7.89 5.12 3.19
N VAL A 161 8.98 4.95 2.44
CA VAL A 161 9.85 6.07 2.02
C VAL A 161 9.14 7.01 1.06
N VAL A 162 8.35 6.49 0.12
CA VAL A 162 7.67 7.29 -0.92
C VAL A 162 6.23 7.62 -0.53
N GLY A 163 5.51 6.66 0.07
CA GLY A 163 4.10 6.79 0.39
C GLY A 163 3.83 7.72 1.57
N LEU A 164 4.62 7.67 2.66
CA LEU A 164 4.36 8.53 3.81
C LEU A 164 4.48 10.02 3.45
N PRO A 165 5.53 10.49 2.76
CA PRO A 165 5.62 11.90 2.37
C PRO A 165 4.48 12.35 1.45
N LEU A 166 4.12 11.53 0.47
CA LEU A 166 2.94 11.77 -0.38
C LEU A 166 1.66 11.87 0.47
N GLU A 167 1.50 11.00 1.46
CA GLU A 167 0.32 10.99 2.34
C GLU A 167 0.25 12.22 3.23
N MET A 168 1.38 12.68 3.77
CA MET A 168 1.41 13.88 4.63
C MET A 168 1.01 15.14 3.85
N VAL A 169 1.33 15.21 2.55
CA VAL A 169 1.06 16.38 1.70
C VAL A 169 -0.35 16.34 1.10
N HIS A 170 -0.73 15.20 0.54
CA HIS A 170 -1.97 15.06 -0.20
C HIS A 170 -3.12 14.51 0.66
N GLY A 171 -2.83 13.77 1.72
CA GLY A 171 -3.79 13.19 2.64
C GLY A 171 -4.12 11.72 2.33
N SER A 172 -4.50 10.98 3.37
CA SER A 172 -4.73 9.52 3.35
C SER A 172 -5.68 9.04 2.26
N PHE A 173 -6.80 9.76 2.04
CA PHE A 173 -7.80 9.32 1.07
C PHE A 173 -7.28 9.34 -0.38
N ARG A 174 -6.53 10.37 -0.75
CA ARG A 174 -5.97 10.52 -2.11
C ARG A 174 -4.90 9.49 -2.38
N ILE A 175 -4.01 9.27 -1.40
CA ILE A 175 -2.95 8.26 -1.51
C ILE A 175 -3.53 6.85 -1.47
N GLY A 176 -4.55 6.61 -0.66
CA GLY A 176 -5.30 5.36 -0.68
C GLY A 176 -5.93 5.08 -2.05
N ALA A 177 -6.53 6.09 -2.69
CA ALA A 177 -7.10 5.94 -4.02
C ALA A 177 -6.04 5.61 -5.08
N VAL A 178 -4.89 6.30 -5.08
CA VAL A 178 -3.75 6.01 -5.96
C VAL A 178 -3.24 4.58 -5.77
N TYR A 179 -3.01 4.19 -4.52
CA TYR A 179 -2.49 2.87 -4.19
C TYR A 179 -3.45 1.76 -4.62
N MET A 180 -4.73 1.88 -4.27
CA MET A 180 -5.75 0.89 -4.63
C MET A 180 -5.98 0.82 -6.14
N ALA A 181 -5.93 1.95 -6.85
CA ALA A 181 -5.98 1.97 -8.31
C ALA A 181 -4.80 1.22 -8.92
N GLY A 182 -3.60 1.35 -8.33
CA GLY A 182 -2.41 0.59 -8.71
C GLY A 182 -2.57 -0.91 -8.52
N VAL A 183 -3.06 -1.33 -7.35
CA VAL A 183 -3.33 -2.76 -7.05
C VAL A 183 -4.34 -3.35 -8.04
N LEU A 184 -5.46 -2.66 -8.27
CA LEU A 184 -6.49 -3.13 -9.20
C LEU A 184 -5.99 -3.14 -10.65
N ALA A 185 -5.26 -2.10 -11.08
CA ALA A 185 -4.68 -2.07 -12.41
C ALA A 185 -3.61 -3.14 -12.59
N GLY A 186 -2.85 -3.46 -11.54
CA GLY A 186 -1.85 -4.53 -11.53
C GLY A 186 -2.47 -5.89 -11.83
N SER A 187 -3.49 -6.29 -11.06
CA SER A 187 -4.18 -7.56 -11.26
C SER A 187 -5.00 -7.60 -12.56
N LEU A 188 -5.70 -6.52 -12.92
CA LEU A 188 -6.40 -6.41 -14.20
C LEU A 188 -5.43 -6.47 -15.39
N GLY A 189 -4.28 -5.81 -15.30
CA GLY A 189 -3.23 -5.85 -16.31
C GLY A 189 -2.67 -7.25 -16.49
N THR A 190 -2.28 -7.90 -15.40
CA THR A 190 -1.82 -9.30 -15.40
C THR A 190 -2.88 -10.22 -16.00
N SER A 191 -4.17 -10.04 -15.67
CA SER A 191 -5.26 -10.86 -16.25
C SER A 191 -5.42 -10.77 -17.77
N VAL A 192 -4.92 -9.70 -18.39
CA VAL A 192 -5.02 -9.47 -19.83
C VAL A 192 -3.72 -9.87 -20.55
N PHE A 193 -2.56 -9.57 -19.96
CA PHE A 193 -1.27 -9.66 -20.66
C PHE A 193 -0.35 -10.77 -20.14
N ASP A 194 -0.64 -11.36 -18.97
CA ASP A 194 0.17 -12.41 -18.33
C ASP A 194 -0.77 -13.46 -17.73
N THR A 195 -1.57 -14.07 -18.59
CA THR A 195 -2.77 -14.87 -18.28
C THR A 195 -2.51 -16.10 -17.44
N ASP A 196 -1.29 -16.63 -17.38
CA ASP A 196 -0.98 -17.86 -16.64
C ASP A 196 -0.32 -17.59 -15.27
N VAL A 197 -0.23 -16.32 -14.85
CA VAL A 197 0.57 -15.92 -13.70
C VAL A 197 -0.26 -15.62 -12.45
N TYR A 198 0.18 -16.21 -11.35
CA TYR A 198 -0.32 -15.93 -10.01
C TYR A 198 0.30 -14.63 -9.52
N LEU A 199 -0.49 -13.76 -8.89
CA LEU A 199 0.00 -12.49 -8.36
C LEU A 199 -0.07 -12.49 -6.83
N VAL A 200 1.04 -12.08 -6.22
CA VAL A 200 1.19 -11.77 -4.80
C VAL A 200 2.04 -10.50 -4.69
N GLY A 201 1.77 -9.67 -3.69
CA GLY A 201 2.61 -8.54 -3.33
C GLY A 201 1.92 -7.20 -3.52
N ALA A 202 2.29 -6.26 -2.67
CA ALA A 202 1.83 -4.87 -2.68
C ALA A 202 2.29 -4.06 -3.91
N SER A 203 3.10 -4.66 -4.78
CA SER A 203 3.92 -3.93 -5.75
C SER A 203 3.12 -3.14 -6.78
N GLY A 204 1.93 -3.58 -7.17
CA GLY A 204 1.03 -2.77 -8.02
C GLY A 204 0.71 -1.41 -7.39
N GLY A 205 0.47 -1.38 -6.08
CA GLY A 205 0.27 -0.14 -5.31
C GLY A 205 1.56 0.65 -5.10
N VAL A 206 2.68 -0.04 -4.83
CA VAL A 206 4.00 0.60 -4.66
C VAL A 206 4.45 1.32 -5.93
N TYR A 207 4.31 0.69 -7.10
CA TYR A 207 4.61 1.33 -8.39
C TYR A 207 3.65 2.47 -8.70
N ALA A 208 2.40 2.38 -8.24
CA ALA A 208 1.49 3.51 -8.33
C ALA A 208 1.95 4.70 -7.46
N LEU A 209 2.49 4.47 -6.26
CA LEU A 209 3.09 5.52 -5.44
C LEU A 209 4.33 6.14 -6.10
N LEU A 210 5.23 5.32 -6.65
CA LEU A 210 6.39 5.80 -7.40
C LEU A 210 5.98 6.68 -8.59
N ALA A 211 4.99 6.24 -9.36
CA ALA A 211 4.47 6.97 -10.51
C ALA A 211 3.65 8.21 -10.13
N ALA A 212 2.95 8.20 -8.99
CA ALA A 212 2.29 9.38 -8.44
C ALA A 212 3.30 10.41 -7.92
N HIS A 213 4.43 9.96 -7.37
CA HIS A 213 5.54 10.84 -7.04
C HIS A 213 6.14 11.47 -8.31
N LEU A 214 6.32 10.69 -9.38
CA LEU A 214 6.68 11.21 -10.71
C LEU A 214 5.65 12.24 -11.21
N ALA A 215 4.35 11.95 -11.11
CA ALA A 215 3.29 12.89 -11.48
C ALA A 215 3.40 14.21 -10.70
N ASN A 216 3.66 14.12 -9.39
CA ASN A 216 3.88 15.29 -8.54
C ASN A 216 5.09 16.09 -9.01
N VAL A 217 6.21 15.43 -9.35
CA VAL A 217 7.40 16.10 -9.90
C VAL A 217 7.10 16.75 -11.25
N LEU A 218 6.38 16.08 -12.15
CA LEU A 218 6.04 16.63 -13.47
C LEU A 218 5.14 17.87 -13.38
N LEU A 219 4.18 17.88 -12.46
CA LEU A 219 3.31 19.03 -12.23
C LEU A 219 4.06 20.21 -11.61
N ASN A 220 5.06 19.93 -10.77
CA ASN A 220 5.72 20.94 -9.92
C ASN A 220 7.20 21.20 -10.28
N TYR A 221 7.67 20.68 -11.42
CA TYR A 221 9.10 20.55 -11.77
C TYR A 221 9.89 21.86 -11.64
N ASN A 222 9.33 22.98 -12.11
CA ASN A 222 10.02 24.27 -12.16
C ASN A 222 10.27 24.90 -10.77
N ASN A 223 9.62 24.37 -9.73
CA ASN A 223 9.62 24.97 -8.40
C ASN A 223 10.18 23.99 -7.34
N MET A 224 10.71 22.84 -7.75
CA MET A 224 11.32 21.84 -6.86
C MET A 224 12.84 21.91 -6.92
N GLU A 225 13.50 22.15 -5.78
CA GLU A 225 14.95 22.00 -5.69
C GLU A 225 15.32 20.52 -5.83
N PHE A 226 16.25 20.22 -6.74
CA PHE A 226 16.76 18.89 -7.05
C PHE A 226 15.75 17.90 -7.67
N GLY A 227 14.72 18.37 -8.39
CA GLY A 227 13.76 17.49 -9.07
C GLY A 227 14.38 16.37 -9.92
N ILE A 228 15.47 16.67 -10.65
CA ILE A 228 16.22 15.68 -11.46
C ILE A 228 16.82 14.56 -10.60
N VAL A 229 17.44 14.89 -9.46
CA VAL A 229 18.06 13.88 -8.58
C VAL A 229 17.01 12.91 -8.05
N ARG A 230 15.81 13.42 -7.75
CA ARG A 230 14.68 12.61 -7.29
C ARG A 230 14.16 11.69 -8.38
N LEU A 231 14.04 12.19 -9.61
CA LEU A 231 13.70 11.37 -10.78
C LEU A 231 14.72 10.26 -11.00
N ILE A 232 16.00 10.55 -10.86
CA ILE A 232 17.07 9.54 -10.96
C ILE A 232 16.94 8.50 -9.84
N GLY A 233 16.67 8.91 -8.59
CA GLY A 233 16.45 8.00 -7.48
C GLY A 233 15.28 7.05 -7.70
N ILE A 234 14.12 7.58 -8.09
CA ILE A 234 12.93 6.79 -8.45
C ILE A 234 13.26 5.81 -9.57
N PHE A 235 13.93 6.29 -10.62
CA PHE A 235 14.27 5.48 -11.78
C PHE A 235 15.21 4.32 -11.41
N ILE A 236 16.23 4.56 -10.58
CA ILE A 236 17.15 3.52 -10.12
C ILE A 236 16.41 2.47 -9.29
N ILE A 237 15.59 2.89 -8.33
CA ILE A 237 14.83 2.00 -7.46
C ILE A 237 13.87 1.13 -8.29
N ALA A 238 13.07 1.76 -9.17
CA ALA A 238 12.13 1.06 -10.03
C ALA A 238 12.85 0.12 -11.01
N SER A 239 13.96 0.55 -11.61
CA SER A 239 14.71 -0.28 -12.57
C SER A 239 15.38 -1.48 -11.90
N ALA A 240 15.92 -1.30 -10.69
CA ALA A 240 16.52 -2.39 -9.93
C ALA A 240 15.48 -3.47 -9.58
N ASP A 241 14.28 -3.07 -9.17
CA ASP A 241 13.22 -3.99 -8.79
C ASP A 241 12.57 -4.70 -10.00
N VAL A 242 12.26 -3.95 -11.08
CA VAL A 242 11.85 -4.58 -12.35
C VAL A 242 12.94 -5.55 -12.85
N GLY A 243 14.21 -5.14 -12.77
CA GLY A 243 15.34 -5.97 -13.17
C GLY A 243 15.44 -7.25 -12.34
N PHE A 244 15.22 -7.16 -11.03
CA PHE A 244 15.15 -8.32 -10.14
C PHE A 244 13.98 -9.25 -10.49
N ALA A 245 12.79 -8.71 -10.74
CA ALA A 245 11.62 -9.49 -11.15
C ALA A 245 11.83 -10.21 -12.50
N ILE A 246 12.51 -9.56 -13.45
CA ILE A 246 12.86 -10.17 -14.74
C ILE A 246 13.92 -11.27 -14.55
N TYR A 247 14.96 -11.01 -13.75
CA TYR A 247 16.00 -11.98 -13.44
C TYR A 247 15.43 -13.24 -12.78
N ASP A 248 14.57 -13.06 -11.77
CA ASP A 248 13.92 -14.17 -11.08
C ASP A 248 13.06 -15.02 -12.05
N ARG A 249 12.35 -14.36 -12.98
CA ARG A 249 11.49 -15.06 -13.97
C ARG A 249 12.26 -15.85 -15.02
N TYR A 250 13.41 -15.35 -15.50
CA TYR A 250 14.09 -15.92 -16.67
C TYR A 250 15.45 -16.58 -16.39
N ALA A 251 16.10 -16.23 -15.29
CA ALA A 251 17.47 -16.66 -15.01
C ALA A 251 17.60 -17.51 -13.72
N ALA A 252 16.66 -17.43 -12.79
CA ALA A 252 16.65 -18.31 -11.63
C ALA A 252 16.04 -19.68 -11.98
N GLU A 253 16.67 -20.77 -11.51
CA GLU A 253 16.04 -22.11 -11.52
C GLU A 253 14.85 -22.09 -10.56
N GLN A 254 13.65 -21.74 -11.05
CA GLN A 254 12.49 -21.49 -10.20
C GLN A 254 11.93 -22.77 -9.57
N MET A 255 11.77 -22.73 -8.24
CA MET A 255 10.93 -23.66 -7.46
C MET A 255 9.54 -23.06 -7.13
N GLY A 256 9.18 -21.90 -7.72
CA GLY A 256 7.91 -21.19 -7.44
C GLY A 256 7.35 -20.43 -8.66
N PRO A 257 6.10 -19.91 -8.58
CA PRO A 257 5.45 -19.21 -9.68
C PRO A 257 6.13 -17.86 -9.97
N PRO A 258 6.20 -17.45 -11.25
CA PRO A 258 6.92 -16.24 -11.65
C PRO A 258 6.23 -14.96 -11.19
N VAL A 259 7.02 -13.93 -10.87
CA VAL A 259 6.51 -12.58 -10.58
C VAL A 259 6.09 -11.90 -11.90
N SER A 260 4.94 -11.20 -11.89
CA SER A 260 4.46 -10.48 -13.07
C SER A 260 5.03 -9.06 -13.13
N TYR A 261 5.88 -8.78 -14.12
CA TYR A 261 6.34 -7.42 -14.43
C TYR A 261 5.20 -6.54 -14.98
N VAL A 262 4.14 -7.16 -15.53
CA VAL A 262 2.94 -6.45 -16.02
C VAL A 262 2.23 -5.74 -14.87
N ALA A 263 2.19 -6.35 -13.69
CA ALA A 263 1.55 -5.74 -12.52
C ALA A 263 2.25 -4.44 -12.11
N HIS A 264 3.58 -4.40 -12.17
CA HIS A 264 4.37 -3.18 -11.90
C HIS A 264 4.09 -2.09 -12.94
N LEU A 265 4.09 -2.44 -14.23
CA LEU A 265 3.89 -1.49 -15.32
C LEU A 265 2.48 -0.88 -15.29
N THR A 266 1.45 -1.72 -15.14
CA THR A 266 0.05 -1.28 -15.12
C THR A 266 -0.30 -0.55 -13.82
N GLY A 267 0.30 -0.96 -12.69
CA GLY A 267 0.27 -0.21 -11.45
C GLY A 267 0.88 1.19 -11.58
N ALA A 268 2.06 1.31 -12.21
CA ALA A 268 2.69 2.61 -12.50
C ALA A 268 1.82 3.49 -13.42
N LEU A 269 1.24 2.91 -14.48
CA LEU A 269 0.34 3.65 -15.37
C LEU A 269 -0.90 4.19 -14.63
N ALA A 270 -1.50 3.37 -13.75
CA ALA A 270 -2.60 3.80 -12.89
C ALA A 270 -2.18 4.88 -11.90
N GLY A 271 -1.00 4.76 -11.28
CA GLY A 271 -0.48 5.77 -10.38
C GLY A 271 -0.19 7.11 -11.05
N LEU A 272 0.37 7.10 -12.26
CA LEU A 272 0.58 8.32 -13.05
C LEU A 272 -0.75 8.97 -13.39
N THR A 273 -1.70 8.21 -13.94
CA THR A 273 -3.00 8.74 -14.37
C THR A 273 -3.86 9.20 -13.20
N ILE A 274 -4.11 8.34 -12.20
CA ILE A 274 -4.87 8.73 -11.00
C ILE A 274 -4.15 9.82 -10.21
N GLY A 275 -2.82 9.78 -10.13
CA GLY A 275 -2.01 10.83 -9.51
C GLY A 275 -2.31 12.20 -10.12
N LEU A 276 -2.31 12.32 -11.45
CA LEU A 276 -2.68 13.55 -12.15
C LEU A 276 -4.13 14.00 -11.89
N LEU A 277 -5.04 13.07 -11.56
CA LEU A 277 -6.44 13.38 -11.28
C LEU A 277 -6.70 13.83 -9.84
N VAL A 278 -6.03 13.20 -8.86
CA VAL A 278 -6.38 13.33 -7.44
C VAL A 278 -5.36 14.09 -6.61
N LEU A 279 -4.10 14.24 -7.05
CA LEU A 279 -3.10 14.98 -6.28
C LEU A 279 -3.45 16.49 -6.26
N LYS A 280 -2.98 17.18 -5.22
CA LYS A 280 -3.24 18.61 -5.08
C LYS A 280 -2.44 19.36 -6.13
N ASN A 281 -3.13 20.13 -6.95
CA ASN A 281 -2.52 21.03 -7.90
C ASN A 281 -2.49 22.44 -7.31
N PHE A 282 -1.28 22.99 -7.10
CA PHE A 282 -1.08 24.27 -6.39
C PHE A 282 -1.07 25.48 -7.32
N GLU A 283 -0.79 25.29 -8.61
CA GLU A 283 -1.00 26.28 -9.68
C GLU A 283 -1.98 25.70 -10.70
N GLN A 284 -2.97 26.46 -11.19
CA GLN A 284 -3.86 25.97 -12.26
C GLN A 284 -3.48 26.60 -13.60
N ARG A 285 -2.95 25.80 -14.52
CA ARG A 285 -2.63 26.20 -15.91
C ARG A 285 -3.53 25.46 -16.90
N LEU A 286 -3.80 26.07 -18.06
CA LEU A 286 -4.67 25.48 -19.10
C LEU A 286 -4.18 24.11 -19.59
N HIS A 287 -2.86 23.90 -19.70
CA HIS A 287 -2.28 22.62 -20.10
C HIS A 287 -2.55 21.50 -19.09
N GLU A 288 -2.72 21.80 -17.82
CA GLU A 288 -3.03 20.81 -16.78
C GLU A 288 -4.47 20.32 -16.89
N GLN A 289 -5.40 21.15 -17.35
CA GLN A 289 -6.77 20.72 -17.64
C GLN A 289 -6.80 19.69 -18.78
N LEU A 290 -5.99 19.87 -19.82
CA LEU A 290 -5.85 18.89 -20.90
C LEU A 290 -5.26 17.57 -20.37
N LEU A 291 -4.18 17.65 -19.60
CA LEU A 291 -3.55 16.47 -18.99
C LEU A 291 -4.52 15.70 -18.09
N TRP A 292 -5.37 16.41 -17.34
CA TRP A 292 -6.40 15.82 -16.51
C TRP A 292 -7.40 15.00 -17.34
N TRP A 293 -7.95 15.57 -18.42
CA TRP A 293 -8.89 14.85 -19.31
C TRP A 293 -8.23 13.66 -20.02
N VAL A 294 -6.98 13.82 -20.46
CA VAL A 294 -6.22 12.72 -21.06
C VAL A 294 -5.99 11.61 -20.04
N ALA A 295 -5.57 11.93 -18.82
CA ALA A 295 -5.35 10.95 -17.76
C ALA A 295 -6.64 10.20 -17.40
N LEU A 296 -7.77 10.91 -17.28
CA LEU A 296 -9.08 10.31 -17.05
C LEU A 296 -9.47 9.38 -18.20
N GLY A 297 -9.33 9.83 -19.44
CA GLY A 297 -9.66 9.04 -20.63
C GLY A 297 -8.83 7.76 -20.73
N VAL A 298 -7.51 7.85 -20.51
CA VAL A 298 -6.61 6.70 -20.54
C VAL A 298 -6.95 5.70 -19.42
N TYR A 299 -7.07 6.17 -18.18
CA TYR A 299 -7.41 5.29 -17.05
C TYR A 299 -8.76 4.59 -17.28
N ALA A 300 -9.80 5.35 -17.63
CA ALA A 300 -11.13 4.78 -17.89
C ALA A 300 -11.11 3.78 -19.04
N ALA A 301 -10.45 4.08 -20.17
CA ALA A 301 -10.37 3.19 -21.31
C ALA A 301 -9.66 1.87 -20.95
N CYS A 302 -8.51 1.93 -20.27
CA CYS A 302 -7.77 0.75 -19.85
C CYS A 302 -8.56 -0.11 -18.86
N THR A 303 -9.18 0.50 -17.85
CA THR A 303 -9.98 -0.22 -16.85
C THR A 303 -11.23 -0.85 -17.47
N ILE A 304 -11.98 -0.11 -18.30
CA ILE A 304 -13.16 -0.63 -18.98
C ILE A 304 -12.77 -1.80 -19.89
N PHE A 305 -11.71 -1.66 -20.66
CA PHE A 305 -11.22 -2.73 -21.52
C PHE A 305 -10.86 -3.99 -20.71
N ALA A 306 -10.08 -3.85 -19.64
CA ALA A 306 -9.67 -5.00 -18.83
C ALA A 306 -10.86 -5.68 -18.12
N VAL A 307 -11.82 -4.90 -17.62
CA VAL A 307 -13.04 -5.43 -17.01
C VAL A 307 -13.88 -6.17 -18.06
N MET A 308 -14.09 -5.57 -19.24
CA MET A 308 -14.82 -6.21 -20.33
C MET A 308 -14.13 -7.48 -20.81
N TYR A 309 -12.79 -7.48 -20.89
CA TYR A 309 -12.01 -8.67 -21.24
C TYR A 309 -12.28 -9.83 -20.27
N ASN A 310 -12.26 -9.55 -18.96
CA ASN A 310 -12.54 -10.55 -17.93
C ASN A 310 -13.98 -11.06 -17.97
N LEU A 311 -14.96 -10.20 -18.25
CA LEU A 311 -16.37 -10.59 -18.35
C LEU A 311 -16.68 -11.39 -19.62
N MET A 312 -16.03 -11.08 -20.74
CA MET A 312 -16.26 -11.73 -22.03
C MET A 312 -15.53 -13.06 -22.18
N HIS A 313 -14.47 -13.28 -21.39
CA HIS A 313 -13.65 -14.49 -21.45
C HIS A 313 -13.56 -15.18 -20.08
N PRO A 314 -14.68 -15.57 -19.44
CA PRO A 314 -14.65 -16.10 -18.06
C PRO A 314 -13.93 -17.44 -17.93
N ASP A 315 -13.87 -18.23 -19.01
CA ASP A 315 -13.28 -19.58 -19.04
C ASP A 315 -11.84 -19.61 -19.59
N TYR A 316 -11.32 -18.47 -20.03
CA TYR A 316 -9.92 -18.35 -20.43
C TYR A 316 -9.06 -18.38 -19.15
N PRO A 317 -7.86 -18.99 -19.13
CA PRO A 317 -6.92 -18.72 -18.04
C PRO A 317 -6.64 -17.21 -17.96
#